data_AF-A0A6B3FLN8-F1
#
_entry.id   AF-A0A6B3FLN8-F1
#
_cell.length_a   1.000
_cell.length_b   1.000
_cell.length_c   1.000
_cell.angle_alpha   90.00
_cell.angle_beta   90.00
_cell.angle_gamma   90.00
#
_symmetry.space_group_name_H-M   'P 1'
#
loop_
_entity.id
_entity.type
_entity.pdbx_description
1 polymer ?
#
loop_
_entity_poly.entity_id
_entity_poly.type
_entity_poly.pdbx_seq_one_letter_code
_entity_poly.pdbx_strand_id
1 'polypeptide(L)' 'PRGKLVDLGSVGTTEEVLTGPSHTPDGSMNIFGALRRAMATTGYSDLKEFQRVEVTVADSQHRR' A
#
# COMPACT_ATOMS: atom_id res chain seq x y z
N PRO A 1 5.47 -13.36 30.21
CA PRO A 1 4.88 -12.56 29.11
C PRO A 1 3.85 -11.55 29.63
N ARG A 2 4.26 -10.30 29.91
CA ARG A 2 3.35 -9.22 30.36
C ARG A 2 3.37 -8.06 29.38
N GLY A 3 3.00 -8.32 28.12
CA GLY A 3 2.79 -7.28 27.12
C GLY A 3 1.44 -6.60 27.35
N LYS A 4 1.39 -5.27 27.26
CA LYS A 4 0.13 -4.52 27.25
C LYS A 4 -0.58 -4.79 25.93
N LEU A 5 -1.82 -5.27 25.98
CA LEU A 5 -2.67 -5.33 24.79
C LEU A 5 -3.03 -3.88 24.41
N VAL A 6 -2.80 -3.53 23.16
CA VAL A 6 -3.13 -2.23 22.58
C VAL A 6 -4.10 -2.49 21.45
N ASP A 7 -5.25 -1.83 21.49
CA ASP A 7 -6.18 -1.80 20.37
C ASP A 7 -5.68 -0.79 19.34
N LEU A 8 -5.54 -1.24 18.09
CA LEU A 8 -5.05 -0.46 16.96
C LEU A 8 -6.22 0.14 16.14
N GLY A 9 -7.46 -0.26 16.42
CA GLY A 9 -8.63 0.11 15.63
C GLY A 9 -8.62 -0.49 14.22
N SER A 10 -9.57 -0.05 13.39
CA SER A 10 -9.59 -0.32 11.95
C SER A 10 -9.49 0.99 11.19
N VAL A 11 -8.71 0.98 10.10
CA VAL A 11 -8.60 2.16 9.21
C VAL A 11 -9.86 2.36 8.37
N GLY A 12 -10.64 1.31 8.10
CA GLY A 12 -11.89 1.35 7.36
C GLY A 12 -12.55 -0.02 7.26
N THR A 13 -13.58 -0.14 6.43
CA THR A 13 -14.14 -1.44 6.04
C THR A 13 -13.16 -2.22 5.15
N THR A 14 -13.31 -3.54 5.09
CA THR A 14 -12.49 -4.37 4.18
C THR A 14 -12.63 -3.93 2.71
N GLU A 15 -13.82 -3.48 2.30
CA GLU A 15 -14.06 -2.96 0.95
C GLU A 15 -13.28 -1.67 0.70
N GLU A 16 -13.31 -0.71 1.62
CA GLU A 16 -12.52 0.53 1.50
C GLU A 16 -11.01 0.25 1.46
N VAL A 17 -10.54 -0.69 2.29
CA VAL A 17 -9.13 -1.08 2.33
C VAL A 17 -8.69 -1.71 1.01
N LEU A 18 -9.46 -2.65 0.45
CA LEU A 18 -9.07 -3.37 -0.76
C LEU A 18 -9.33 -2.57 -2.04
N THR A 19 -10.50 -1.97 -2.16
CA THR A 19 -11.03 -1.39 -3.40
C THR A 19 -11.32 0.11 -3.34
N GLY A 20 -11.29 0.72 -2.15
CA GLY A 20 -11.57 2.13 -1.96
C GLY A 20 -13.07 2.46 -1.79
N PRO A 21 -13.44 3.75 -1.72
CA PRO A 21 -12.59 4.94 -1.89
C PRO A 21 -11.55 5.09 -0.76
N SER A 22 -10.47 5.84 -1.04
CA SER A 22 -9.48 6.20 -0.03
C SER A 22 -9.83 7.56 0.56
N HIS A 23 -9.97 7.64 1.88
CA HIS A 23 -10.25 8.91 2.58
C HIS A 23 -8.97 9.65 2.99
N THR A 24 -7.83 8.97 2.98
CA THR A 24 -6.49 9.51 3.29
C THR A 24 -5.50 9.15 2.17
N PRO A 25 -4.42 9.92 1.99
CA PRO A 25 -3.38 9.64 1.00
C PRO A 25 -2.20 8.80 1.55
N ASP A 26 -2.34 8.19 2.73
CA ASP A 26 -1.27 7.46 3.43
C ASP A 26 -1.07 6.01 2.95
N GLY A 27 -1.87 5.56 1.99
CA GLY A 27 -1.79 4.21 1.42
C GLY A 27 -2.45 3.13 2.29
N SER A 28 -3.20 3.51 3.33
CA SER A 28 -3.94 2.57 4.19
C SER A 28 -5.20 1.98 3.52
N MET A 29 -5.65 2.58 2.41
CA MET A 29 -6.87 2.20 1.68
C MET A 29 -6.65 2.11 0.17
N ASN A 30 -7.60 1.49 -0.52
CA ASN A 30 -7.61 1.31 -1.97
C ASN A 30 -6.33 0.64 -2.50
N ILE A 31 -5.95 -0.50 -1.90
CA ILE A 31 -4.75 -1.27 -2.25
C ILE A 31 -4.74 -1.64 -3.74
N PHE A 32 -5.87 -2.05 -4.31
CA PHE A 32 -5.93 -2.42 -5.73
C PHE A 32 -5.83 -1.22 -6.68
N GLY A 33 -6.39 -0.07 -6.31
CA GLY A 33 -6.19 1.17 -7.07
C GLY A 33 -4.75 1.68 -6.98
N ALA A 34 -4.12 1.56 -5.81
CA ALA A 34 -2.71 1.87 -5.62
C ALA A 34 -1.81 0.97 -6.50
N LEU A 35 -2.06 -0.34 -6.51
CA LEU A 35 -1.33 -1.28 -7.36
C LEU A 35 -1.51 -0.98 -8.85
N ARG A 36 -2.74 -0.70 -9.31
CA ARG A 36 -3.00 -0.30 -10.71
C ARG A 36 -2.24 0.97 -11.10
N ARG A 37 -2.20 1.96 -10.20
CA ARG A 37 -1.43 3.20 -10.42
C ARG A 37 0.06 2.90 -10.50
N ALA A 38 0.61 2.11 -9.59
CA ALA A 38 2.02 1.72 -9.61
C ALA A 38 2.41 1.00 -10.91
N MET A 39 1.58 0.04 -11.36
CA MET A 39 1.76 -0.63 -12.65
C MET A 39 1.70 0.35 -13.82
N ALA A 40 0.72 1.25 -13.84
CA ALA A 40 0.61 2.26 -14.92
C ALA A 40 1.81 3.23 -14.95
N THR A 41 2.30 3.67 -13.78
CA THR A 41 3.47 4.56 -13.68
C THR A 41 4.75 3.88 -14.18
N THR A 42 4.86 2.56 -14.00
CA THR A 42 6.04 1.78 -14.39
C THR A 42 5.89 1.12 -15.77
N GLY A 43 4.76 1.34 -16.45
CA GLY A 43 4.53 0.89 -17.83
C GLY A 43 4.02 -0.56 -17.96
N TYR A 44 3.48 -1.14 -16.90
CA TYR A 44 2.95 -2.51 -16.90
C TYR A 44 1.42 -2.54 -16.87
N SER A 45 0.84 -3.51 -17.57
CA SER A 45 -0.61 -3.77 -17.59
C SER A 45 -0.98 -5.16 -17.06
N ASP A 46 0.01 -6.02 -16.83
CA ASP A 46 -0.14 -7.38 -16.32
C ASP A 46 0.73 -7.60 -15.07
N LEU A 47 0.20 -8.36 -14.10
CA LEU A 47 0.86 -8.61 -12.82
C LEU A 47 2.11 -9.46 -12.97
N LYS A 48 2.15 -10.40 -13.93
CA LYS A 48 3.31 -11.25 -14.13
C LYS A 48 4.46 -10.48 -14.73
N GLU A 49 4.16 -9.59 -15.67
CA GLU A 49 5.18 -8.69 -16.24
C GLU A 49 5.67 -7.66 -15.22
N PHE A 50 4.76 -7.13 -14.37
CA PHE A 50 5.12 -6.18 -13.31
C PHE A 50 6.16 -6.74 -12.31
N GLN A 51 6.23 -8.07 -12.13
CA GLN A 51 7.27 -8.69 -11.28
C GLN A 51 8.71 -8.43 -11.77
N ARG A 52 8.89 -7.95 -13.01
CA ARG A 52 10.19 -7.60 -13.60
C ARG A 52 10.52 -6.11 -13.50
N VAL A 53 9.71 -5.32 -12.82
CA VAL A 53 9.95 -3.88 -12.65
C VAL A 53 11.32 -3.60 -12.03
N GLU A 54 11.99 -2.54 -12.50
CA GLU A 54 13.25 -2.10 -11.91
C GLU A 54 13.06 -1.66 -10.46
N VAL A 55 13.92 -2.14 -9.56
CA VAL A 55 13.88 -1.81 -8.13
C VAL A 55 15.16 -1.09 -7.75
N THR A 56 15.04 0.05 -7.09
CA THR A 56 16.16 0.78 -6.49
C THR A 56 16.08 0.69 -4.96
N VAL A 57 17.23 0.54 -4.31
CA VAL A 57 17.32 0.62 -2.84
C VAL A 57 17.46 2.07 -2.45
N ALA A 58 16.45 2.62 -1.79
CA ALA A 58 16.55 3.91 -1.11
C ALA A 58 16.91 3.67 0.36
N ASP A 59 17.86 4.45 0.89
CA ASP A 59 18.12 4.47 2.33
C ASP A 59 16.88 5.04 3.04
N SER A 60 16.35 4.30 4.01
CA SER A 60 15.14 4.67 4.76
C SER A 60 15.47 5.67 5.86
N GLN A 61 16.11 6.79 5.50
CA GLN A 61 16.37 7.91 6.41
C GLN A 61 15.49 9.10 6.05
N HIS A 62 14.22 9.00 6.46
CA HIS A 62 13.48 10.20 6.86
C HIS A 62 12.82 9.94 8.21
N ARG A 63 13.66 9.84 9.25
CA ARG A 63 13.27 10.10 10.63
C ARG A 63 13.16 11.62 10.77
N ARG A 64 11.96 12.16 10.65
CA ARG A 64 11.56 13.41 11.29
C ARG A 64 10.22 13.19 11.97
#